data_AF-A0A3R7KQ87-F1
#
_entry.id   AF-A0A3R7KQ87-F1
#
_cell.length_a   1.000
_cell.length_b   1.000
_cell.length_c   1.000
_cell.angle_alpha   90.00
_cell.angle_beta   90.00
_cell.angle_gamma   90.00
#
_symmetry.space_group_name_H-M   'P 1'
#
loop_
_entity.id
_entity.type
_entity.pdbx_description
1 polymer ?
#
loop_
_entity_poly.entity_id
_entity_poly.type
_entity_poly.pdbx_seq_one_letter_code
_entity_poly.pdbx_strand_id
1 'polypeptide(L)'
;MKYADVLLRLSDAEREDLQLIIAALKVSEYTDDVDDIRRPHSREERMYRAMRDLFDTALGLCIASGSVSRELRAEVAKGNTDVRQTLSVLIGLFEIFRRHKRLNPFSNRSEFGKLVMLLQDVQKRSVQDRLRISHSLLVPVQTVGMELRKAGAETLLEDGDVEKYVWAHGAEKAALFQRILDRHGAGACRPVVERCLRSIDDVEHFLENNLRPLRWLRRVLNEEFLPQEGDKAHDLSIRAGFRGARFSHDHRRHCQYVAESLTMWENVQRHIFDFWQVSEDDMLLDGGGHYSFVNTGQGYHRMCRAPKSYARMARCVAETEQEMGGWVGIKVIHLGDRDVPNPLVFIDKYTVIPRIVQPIMHTILELEKIFAPGSLEEYPGLRNLLRAKFHSYAALRTMILSDFFRHAFDGSGDDGGSCIDGRLTSAWNWCHQLEKKPYYDAFVLTGFSGFD
;
A
#
# COMPACT_ATOMS: atom_id res chain seq x y z
N MET A 1 -0.44 -24.37 -1.39
CA MET A 1 -0.47 -24.30 0.08
C MET A 1 -0.73 -22.86 0.49
N LYS A 2 -1.69 -22.59 1.39
CA LYS A 2 -2.26 -21.24 1.66
C LYS A 2 -1.22 -20.14 1.94
N TYR A 3 -0.17 -20.46 2.70
CA TYR A 3 0.80 -19.47 3.19
C TYR A 3 2.16 -19.45 2.45
N ALA A 4 2.30 -20.20 1.36
CA ALA A 4 3.59 -20.33 0.67
C ALA A 4 4.10 -19.00 0.07
N ASP A 5 3.18 -18.18 -0.43
CA ASP A 5 3.49 -16.92 -1.12
C ASP A 5 3.54 -15.70 -0.18
N VAL A 6 3.37 -15.92 1.13
CA VAL A 6 3.49 -14.88 2.16
C VAL A 6 4.91 -14.30 2.15
N LEU A 7 5.02 -12.97 2.09
CA LEU A 7 6.31 -12.28 2.10
C LEU A 7 7.03 -12.50 3.44
N LEU A 8 8.32 -12.84 3.38
CA LEU A 8 9.11 -13.09 4.57
C LEU A 8 9.50 -11.76 5.26
N ARG A 9 9.24 -11.64 6.56
CA ARG A 9 9.65 -10.45 7.34
C ARG A 9 11.17 -10.30 7.33
N LEU A 10 11.69 -9.07 7.40
CA LEU A 10 13.14 -8.85 7.43
C LEU A 10 13.80 -9.46 8.70
N SER A 11 15.01 -10.00 8.54
CA SER A 11 15.91 -10.30 9.67
C SER A 11 16.57 -9.01 10.20
N ASP A 12 17.27 -9.07 11.33
CA ASP A 12 18.00 -7.90 11.85
C ASP A 12 19.12 -7.46 10.92
N ALA A 13 19.89 -8.39 10.35
CA ALA A 13 20.90 -8.08 9.33
C ALA A 13 20.29 -7.44 8.08
N GLU A 14 19.14 -7.94 7.60
CA GLU A 14 18.45 -7.33 6.46
C GLU A 14 17.90 -5.93 6.78
N ARG A 15 17.55 -5.65 8.05
CA ARG A 15 17.14 -4.30 8.47
C ARG A 15 18.31 -3.32 8.43
N GLU A 16 19.51 -3.75 8.79
CA GLU A 16 20.72 -2.94 8.66
C GLU A 16 21.00 -2.63 7.19
N ASP A 17 20.97 -3.65 6.33
CA ASP A 17 21.16 -3.50 4.88
C ASP A 17 20.09 -2.59 4.24
N LEU A 18 18.84 -2.69 4.69
CA LEU A 18 17.77 -1.79 4.28
C LEU A 18 18.11 -0.31 4.57
N GLN A 19 18.71 0.00 5.73
CA GLN A 19 19.10 1.37 6.05
C GLN A 19 20.17 1.89 5.09
N LEU A 20 21.10 1.04 4.67
CA LEU A 20 22.19 1.43 3.76
C LEU A 20 21.66 1.80 2.38
N ILE A 21 20.77 0.99 1.80
CA ILE A 21 20.19 1.30 0.48
C ILE A 21 19.25 2.51 0.53
N ILE A 22 18.48 2.68 1.61
CA ILE A 22 17.67 3.89 1.81
C ILE A 22 18.59 5.12 1.91
N ALA A 23 19.68 5.05 2.66
CA ALA A 23 20.63 6.16 2.79
C ALA A 23 21.26 6.52 1.43
N ALA A 24 21.67 5.54 0.63
CA ALA A 24 22.19 5.77 -0.72
C ALA A 24 21.15 6.44 -1.64
N LEU A 25 19.89 6.01 -1.60
CA LEU A 25 18.81 6.58 -2.40
C LEU A 25 18.38 7.98 -1.95
N LYS A 26 18.53 8.30 -0.66
CA LYS A 26 18.26 9.65 -0.11
C LYS A 26 19.18 10.69 -0.71
N VAL A 27 20.48 10.38 -0.84
CA VAL A 27 21.48 11.30 -1.42
C VAL A 27 21.53 11.25 -2.95
N SER A 28 20.80 10.32 -3.57
CA SER A 28 20.75 10.19 -5.03
C SER A 28 19.77 11.19 -5.66
N GLU A 29 20.24 11.97 -6.62
CA GLU A 29 19.42 12.84 -7.48
C GLU A 29 18.93 12.13 -8.76
N TYR A 30 18.84 10.78 -8.75
CA TYR A 30 18.62 9.99 -9.97
C TYR A 30 17.44 10.48 -10.81
N THR A 31 16.26 10.60 -10.23
CA THR A 31 15.07 11.05 -10.96
C THR A 31 15.17 12.52 -11.38
N ASP A 32 15.76 13.36 -10.54
CA ASP A 32 15.88 14.80 -10.80
C ASP A 32 16.83 15.07 -11.98
N ASP A 33 17.91 14.30 -12.13
CA ASP A 33 18.86 14.44 -13.24
C ASP A 33 18.37 13.70 -14.50
N VAL A 34 17.91 12.46 -14.37
CA VAL A 34 17.52 11.63 -15.53
C VAL A 34 16.25 12.16 -16.21
N ASP A 35 15.29 12.65 -15.42
CA ASP A 35 14.01 13.15 -15.93
C ASP A 35 13.96 14.68 -16.07
N ASP A 36 15.13 15.36 -16.05
CA ASP A 36 15.22 16.80 -16.34
C ASP A 36 14.84 17.12 -17.80
N ILE A 37 13.62 17.65 -17.97
CA ILE A 37 13.07 18.08 -19.27
C ILE A 37 13.88 19.20 -19.94
N ARG A 38 14.69 19.97 -19.19
CA ARG A 38 15.52 21.05 -19.74
C ARG A 38 16.75 20.51 -20.46
N ARG A 39 17.09 19.24 -20.24
CA ARG A 39 18.25 18.55 -20.82
C ARG A 39 17.80 17.28 -21.57
N PRO A 40 17.02 17.40 -22.65
CA PRO A 40 16.48 16.23 -23.34
C PRO A 40 17.57 15.38 -24.02
N HIS A 41 18.64 16.02 -24.50
CA HIS A 41 19.81 15.34 -25.03
C HIS A 41 20.61 14.66 -23.91
N SER A 42 21.34 13.58 -24.19
CA SER A 42 22.20 12.85 -23.25
C SER A 42 21.49 12.13 -22.08
N ARG A 43 20.18 11.88 -22.16
CA ARG A 43 19.44 11.19 -21.09
C ARG A 43 20.05 9.85 -20.69
N GLU A 44 20.47 9.02 -21.65
CA GLU A 44 21.15 7.75 -21.35
C GLU A 44 22.53 7.93 -20.70
N GLU A 45 23.26 8.99 -21.04
CA GLU A 45 24.54 9.33 -20.38
C GLU A 45 24.31 9.63 -18.90
N ARG A 46 23.25 10.40 -18.59
CA ARG A 46 22.88 10.73 -17.21
C ARG A 46 22.41 9.52 -16.44
N MET A 47 21.58 8.66 -17.06
CA MET A 47 21.21 7.36 -16.49
C MET A 47 22.45 6.58 -16.07
N TYR A 48 23.42 6.42 -16.98
CA TYR A 48 24.65 5.69 -16.70
C TYR A 48 25.44 6.29 -15.53
N ARG A 49 25.67 7.61 -15.53
CA ARG A 49 26.44 8.28 -14.46
C ARG A 49 25.73 8.15 -13.11
N ALA A 50 24.44 8.49 -13.06
CA ALA A 50 23.67 8.46 -11.83
C ALA A 50 23.51 7.02 -11.27
N MET A 51 23.40 6.00 -12.14
CA MET A 51 23.40 4.60 -11.71
C MET A 51 24.75 4.22 -11.09
N ARG A 52 25.86 4.53 -11.76
CA ARG A 52 27.19 4.21 -11.26
C ARG A 52 27.45 4.89 -9.91
N ASP A 53 27.12 6.18 -9.81
CA ASP A 53 27.32 6.94 -8.57
C ASP A 53 26.47 6.38 -7.42
N LEU A 54 25.23 5.93 -7.68
CA LEU A 54 24.43 5.22 -6.68
C LEU A 54 25.04 3.86 -6.30
N PHE A 55 25.49 3.08 -7.29
CA PHE A 55 26.07 1.75 -7.06
C PHE A 55 27.35 1.84 -6.22
N ASP A 56 28.22 2.79 -6.54
CA ASP A 56 29.45 3.05 -5.80
C ASP A 56 29.15 3.54 -4.38
N THR A 57 28.14 4.42 -4.22
CA THR A 57 27.70 4.90 -2.90
C THR A 57 27.16 3.76 -2.04
N ALA A 58 26.25 2.95 -2.58
CA ALA A 58 25.66 1.82 -1.85
C ALA A 58 26.72 0.79 -1.46
N LEU A 59 27.64 0.46 -2.37
CA LEU A 59 28.75 -0.45 -2.08
C LEU A 59 29.68 0.13 -1.00
N GLY A 60 30.03 1.42 -1.11
CA GLY A 60 30.87 2.11 -0.13
C GLY A 60 30.26 2.08 1.28
N LEU A 61 28.95 2.31 1.39
CA LEU A 61 28.21 2.20 2.66
C LEU A 61 28.25 0.78 3.21
N CYS A 62 28.06 -0.25 2.37
CA CYS A 62 28.11 -1.65 2.81
C CYS A 62 29.52 -2.10 3.24
N ILE A 63 30.56 -1.55 2.63
CA ILE A 63 31.96 -1.76 3.05
C ILE A 63 32.21 -1.11 4.41
N ALA A 64 31.74 0.14 4.59
CA ALA A 64 31.94 0.92 5.80
C ALA A 64 31.16 0.37 7.00
N SER A 65 29.91 -0.08 6.81
CA SER A 65 29.10 -0.73 7.85
C SER A 65 29.65 -2.10 8.24
N GLY A 66 30.36 -2.72 7.31
CA GLY A 66 30.81 -4.09 7.41
C GLY A 66 29.75 -5.14 7.09
N SER A 67 28.72 -4.77 6.33
CA SER A 67 27.72 -5.69 5.79
C SER A 67 28.29 -6.67 4.75
N VAL A 68 29.41 -6.32 4.11
CA VAL A 68 30.08 -7.20 3.13
C VAL A 68 31.16 -8.09 3.76
N SER A 69 31.43 -9.23 3.12
CA SER A 69 32.45 -10.19 3.56
C SER A 69 33.86 -9.58 3.60
N ARG A 70 34.75 -10.13 4.44
CA ARG A 70 36.14 -9.65 4.56
C ARG A 70 36.92 -9.78 3.24
N GLU A 71 36.64 -10.84 2.50
CA GLU A 71 37.23 -11.13 1.20
C GLU A 71 36.85 -10.03 0.20
N LEU A 72 35.57 -9.66 0.14
CA LEU A 72 35.10 -8.58 -0.75
C LEU A 72 35.74 -7.24 -0.38
N ARG A 73 35.85 -6.91 0.91
CA ARG A 73 36.56 -5.67 1.33
C ARG A 73 38.02 -5.66 0.90
N ALA A 74 38.70 -6.80 1.03
CA ALA A 74 40.10 -6.93 0.64
C ALA A 74 40.30 -6.77 -0.87
N GLU A 75 39.40 -7.31 -1.69
CA GLU A 75 39.47 -7.15 -3.16
C GLU A 75 39.17 -5.72 -3.60
N VAL A 76 38.18 -5.07 -2.99
CA VAL A 76 37.88 -3.65 -3.26
C VAL A 76 39.07 -2.76 -2.87
N ALA A 77 39.69 -3.00 -1.71
CA ALA A 77 40.86 -2.24 -1.26
C ALA A 77 42.09 -2.38 -2.19
N LYS A 78 42.19 -3.49 -2.94
CA LYS A 78 43.23 -3.71 -3.95
C LYS A 78 42.91 -3.07 -5.30
N GLY A 79 41.74 -2.43 -5.46
CA GLY A 79 41.25 -1.90 -6.73
C GLY A 79 40.72 -2.96 -7.69
N ASN A 80 40.56 -4.21 -7.22
CA ASN A 80 40.10 -5.36 -8.01
C ASN A 80 38.61 -5.61 -7.80
N THR A 81 37.79 -4.57 -7.87
CA THR A 81 36.35 -4.75 -7.71
C THR A 81 35.78 -5.36 -8.99
N ASP A 82 35.56 -6.68 -8.99
CA ASP A 82 34.81 -7.33 -10.06
C ASP A 82 33.38 -6.77 -10.04
N VAL A 83 32.93 -6.24 -11.19
CA VAL A 83 31.56 -5.76 -11.41
C VAL A 83 30.54 -6.78 -10.90
N ARG A 84 30.81 -8.08 -11.09
CA ARG A 84 29.92 -9.15 -10.61
C ARG A 84 29.71 -9.15 -9.10
N GLN A 85 30.75 -8.89 -8.31
CA GLN A 85 30.65 -8.87 -6.86
C GLN A 85 29.81 -7.67 -6.38
N THR A 86 30.04 -6.48 -6.97
CA THR A 86 29.20 -5.30 -6.71
C THR A 86 27.74 -5.56 -7.02
N LEU A 87 27.46 -6.13 -8.20
CA LEU A 87 26.09 -6.43 -8.62
C LEU A 87 25.41 -7.43 -7.68
N SER A 88 26.15 -8.41 -7.15
CA SER A 88 25.58 -9.38 -6.20
C SER A 88 25.11 -8.75 -4.88
N VAL A 89 25.86 -7.77 -4.37
CA VAL A 89 25.47 -7.00 -3.18
C VAL A 89 24.23 -6.17 -3.49
N LEU A 90 24.23 -5.45 -4.61
CA LEU A 90 23.11 -4.60 -5.02
C LEU A 90 21.82 -5.38 -5.23
N ILE A 91 21.89 -6.58 -5.83
CA ILE A 91 20.73 -7.46 -6.02
C ILE A 91 20.07 -7.79 -4.67
N GLY A 92 20.86 -8.10 -3.65
CA GLY A 92 20.37 -8.34 -2.29
C GLY A 92 19.68 -7.10 -1.71
N LEU A 93 20.32 -5.94 -1.80
CA LEU A 93 19.77 -4.67 -1.32
C LEU A 93 18.44 -4.31 -2.01
N PHE A 94 18.36 -4.49 -3.33
CA PHE A 94 17.15 -4.20 -4.09
C PHE A 94 16.00 -5.16 -3.75
N GLU A 95 16.29 -6.45 -3.57
CA GLU A 95 15.30 -7.42 -3.08
C GLU A 95 14.77 -7.02 -1.70
N ILE A 96 15.66 -6.71 -0.76
CA ILE A 96 15.32 -6.32 0.61
C ILE A 96 14.41 -5.09 0.60
N PHE A 97 14.76 -4.04 -0.18
CA PHE A 97 13.94 -2.83 -0.21
C PHE A 97 12.59 -3.08 -0.89
N ARG A 98 12.54 -3.85 -1.98
CA ARG A 98 11.27 -4.26 -2.63
C ARG A 98 10.37 -5.04 -1.67
N ARG A 99 10.90 -6.05 -0.98
CA ARG A 99 10.14 -6.83 0.01
C ARG A 99 9.68 -5.98 1.19
N HIS A 100 10.55 -5.12 1.72
CA HIS A 100 10.20 -4.19 2.79
C HIS A 100 9.06 -3.26 2.38
N LYS A 101 9.15 -2.66 1.18
CA LYS A 101 8.14 -1.73 0.68
C LYS A 101 6.78 -2.40 0.57
N ARG A 102 6.71 -3.62 0.05
CA ARG A 102 5.43 -4.36 -0.05
C ARG A 102 4.81 -4.64 1.32
N LEU A 103 5.62 -5.00 2.31
CA LEU A 103 5.19 -5.22 3.71
C LEU A 103 4.87 -3.90 4.45
N ASN A 104 5.43 -2.78 4.01
CA ASN A 104 5.35 -1.47 4.67
C ASN A 104 5.11 -0.37 3.63
N PRO A 105 3.96 -0.37 2.95
CA PRO A 105 3.79 0.40 1.73
C PRO A 105 3.81 1.92 1.93
N PHE A 106 3.68 2.40 3.17
CA PHE A 106 3.78 3.83 3.50
C PHE A 106 5.22 4.31 3.75
N SER A 107 6.19 3.40 3.90
CA SER A 107 7.58 3.79 4.17
C SER A 107 8.29 4.22 2.88
N ASN A 108 9.21 5.18 2.98
CA ASN A 108 10.21 5.50 1.95
C ASN A 108 9.66 5.67 0.52
N ARG A 109 8.53 6.39 0.36
CA ARG A 109 7.83 6.55 -0.93
C ARG A 109 8.74 7.14 -2.02
N SER A 110 9.50 8.18 -1.68
CA SER A 110 10.42 8.85 -2.61
C SER A 110 11.56 7.92 -3.04
N GLU A 111 12.24 7.31 -2.06
CA GLU A 111 13.39 6.43 -2.31
C GLU A 111 12.98 5.20 -3.10
N PHE A 112 11.82 4.62 -2.79
CA PHE A 112 11.31 3.48 -3.55
C PHE A 112 10.96 3.87 -4.98
N GLY A 113 10.37 5.04 -5.20
CA GLY A 113 10.12 5.58 -6.54
C GLY A 113 11.41 5.71 -7.36
N LYS A 114 12.48 6.27 -6.76
CA LYS A 114 13.81 6.34 -7.39
C LYS A 114 14.33 4.95 -7.76
N LEU A 115 14.23 3.98 -6.84
CA LEU A 115 14.66 2.60 -7.09
C LEU A 115 13.90 1.97 -8.26
N VAL A 116 12.58 2.05 -8.28
CA VAL A 116 11.76 1.46 -9.36
C VAL A 116 12.07 2.11 -10.71
N MET A 117 12.22 3.43 -10.75
CA MET A 117 12.57 4.14 -11.99
C MET A 117 13.97 3.77 -12.50
N LEU A 118 14.94 3.62 -11.59
CA LEU A 118 16.28 3.13 -11.93
C LEU A 118 16.24 1.69 -12.45
N LEU A 119 15.53 0.80 -11.76
CA LEU A 119 15.39 -0.61 -12.15
C LEU A 119 14.62 -0.77 -13.47
N GLN A 120 13.71 0.14 -13.79
CA GLN A 120 13.06 0.19 -15.09
C GLN A 120 14.07 0.58 -16.20
N ASP A 121 14.91 1.60 -15.95
CA ASP A 121 15.92 2.02 -16.92
C ASP A 121 17.03 0.97 -17.12
N VAL A 122 17.41 0.23 -16.07
CA VAL A 122 18.43 -0.82 -16.17
C VAL A 122 17.99 -2.01 -17.03
N GLN A 123 16.71 -2.10 -17.40
CA GLN A 123 16.24 -3.11 -18.36
C GLN A 123 16.61 -2.77 -19.81
N LYS A 124 17.03 -1.53 -20.12
CA LYS A 124 17.43 -1.14 -21.47
C LYS A 124 18.77 -1.77 -21.83
N ARG A 125 18.85 -2.42 -22.98
CA ARG A 125 20.09 -3.06 -23.48
C ARG A 125 21.26 -2.08 -23.56
N SER A 126 21.03 -0.86 -24.07
CA SER A 126 22.06 0.19 -24.15
C SER A 126 22.68 0.51 -22.78
N VAL A 127 21.86 0.49 -21.71
CA VAL A 127 22.30 0.74 -20.34
C VAL A 127 23.03 -0.48 -19.77
N GLN A 128 22.50 -1.70 -19.99
CA GLN A 128 23.12 -2.95 -19.53
C GLN A 128 24.52 -3.16 -20.13
N ASP A 129 24.65 -2.98 -21.45
CA ASP A 129 25.92 -3.15 -22.16
C ASP A 129 26.98 -2.19 -21.61
N ARG A 130 26.58 -0.94 -21.36
CA ARG A 130 27.47 0.10 -20.85
C ARG A 130 27.88 -0.10 -19.39
N LEU A 131 26.97 -0.58 -18.54
CA LEU A 131 27.25 -0.96 -17.16
C LEU A 131 27.88 -2.36 -17.03
N ARG A 132 28.05 -3.08 -18.15
CA ARG A 132 28.55 -4.47 -18.20
C ARG A 132 27.71 -5.42 -17.34
N ILE A 133 26.40 -5.18 -17.27
CA ILE A 133 25.44 -6.01 -16.56
C ILE A 133 25.08 -7.18 -17.46
N SER A 134 25.50 -8.37 -17.07
CA SER A 134 25.24 -9.62 -17.82
C SER A 134 24.08 -10.45 -17.25
N HIS A 135 23.54 -10.05 -16.10
CA HIS A 135 22.47 -10.75 -15.40
C HIS A 135 21.45 -9.76 -14.84
N SER A 136 20.20 -10.21 -14.65
CA SER A 136 19.14 -9.39 -14.06
C SER A 136 19.54 -8.88 -12.67
N LEU A 137 19.33 -7.59 -12.42
CA LEU A 137 19.42 -7.02 -11.08
C LEU A 137 18.16 -7.28 -10.23
N LEU A 138 17.17 -7.95 -10.83
CA LEU A 138 15.90 -8.29 -10.22
C LEU A 138 15.88 -9.78 -9.93
N VAL A 139 15.74 -10.10 -8.64
CA VAL A 139 15.41 -11.44 -8.16
C VAL A 139 14.01 -11.45 -7.54
N PRO A 140 13.33 -12.60 -7.48
CA PRO A 140 12.08 -12.74 -6.73
C PRO A 140 12.27 -12.32 -5.26
N VAL A 141 11.24 -11.70 -4.69
CA VAL A 141 11.23 -11.38 -3.26
C VAL A 141 11.10 -12.66 -2.43
N GLN A 142 11.76 -12.71 -1.27
CA GLN A 142 11.72 -13.90 -0.42
C GLN A 142 10.32 -14.11 0.18
N THR A 143 9.85 -15.35 0.11
CA THR A 143 8.60 -15.80 0.72
C THR A 143 8.82 -16.85 1.79
N VAL A 144 7.81 -17.06 2.63
CA VAL A 144 7.77 -18.13 3.63
C VAL A 144 7.99 -19.49 2.99
N GLY A 145 7.34 -19.80 1.86
CA GLY A 145 7.51 -21.06 1.16
C GLY A 145 8.95 -21.27 0.66
N MET A 146 9.58 -20.23 0.12
CA MET A 146 10.99 -20.31 -0.31
C MET A 146 11.92 -20.61 0.86
N GLU A 147 11.71 -19.97 2.00
CA GLU A 147 12.56 -20.14 3.18
C GLU A 147 12.36 -21.50 3.85
N LEU A 148 11.12 -21.96 3.99
CA LEU A 148 10.81 -23.29 4.54
C LEU A 148 11.37 -24.41 3.66
N ARG A 149 11.33 -24.26 2.33
CA ARG A 149 11.92 -25.23 1.41
C ARG A 149 13.42 -25.36 1.59
N LYS A 150 14.14 -24.22 1.71
CA LYS A 150 15.59 -24.23 1.98
C LYS A 150 15.92 -24.93 3.29
N ALA A 151 15.06 -24.79 4.31
CA ALA A 151 15.23 -25.39 5.63
C ALA A 151 14.67 -26.82 5.73
N GLY A 152 13.99 -27.35 4.71
CA GLY A 152 13.34 -28.67 4.76
C GLY A 152 12.14 -28.74 5.71
N ALA A 153 11.46 -27.61 5.97
CA ALA A 153 10.35 -27.48 6.93
C ALA A 153 8.98 -27.19 6.28
N GLU A 154 8.80 -27.53 5.00
CA GLU A 154 7.57 -27.24 4.22
C GLU A 154 6.29 -27.83 4.84
N THR A 155 6.40 -28.90 5.64
CA THR A 155 5.27 -29.50 6.37
C THR A 155 4.53 -28.51 7.29
N LEU A 156 5.17 -27.41 7.68
CA LEU A 156 4.49 -26.34 8.44
C LEU A 156 3.30 -25.76 7.67
N LEU A 157 3.40 -25.70 6.34
CA LEU A 157 2.35 -25.10 5.49
C LEU A 157 1.07 -25.97 5.43
N GLU A 158 1.12 -27.19 5.93
CA GLU A 158 0.01 -28.14 6.01
C GLU A 158 -0.55 -28.26 7.45
N ASP A 159 0.10 -27.64 8.43
CA ASP A 159 -0.31 -27.70 9.83
C ASP A 159 -1.53 -26.81 10.10
N GLY A 160 -2.67 -27.43 10.40
CA GLY A 160 -3.92 -26.73 10.71
C GLY A 160 -3.87 -25.85 11.96
N ASP A 161 -2.87 -26.00 12.83
CA ASP A 161 -2.68 -25.09 13.96
C ASP A 161 -2.11 -23.72 13.55
N VAL A 162 -1.52 -23.58 12.34
CA VAL A 162 -1.04 -22.28 11.83
C VAL A 162 -2.19 -21.29 11.69
N GLU A 163 -3.32 -21.72 11.12
CA GLU A 163 -4.50 -20.87 10.98
C GLU A 163 -5.07 -20.47 12.35
N LYS A 164 -5.10 -21.40 13.32
CA LYS A 164 -5.52 -21.09 14.69
C LYS A 164 -4.57 -20.09 15.36
N TYR A 165 -3.27 -20.24 15.15
CA TYR A 165 -2.24 -19.36 15.73
C TYR A 165 -2.42 -17.90 15.27
N VAL A 166 -2.71 -17.68 13.99
CA VAL A 166 -2.91 -16.33 13.44
C VAL A 166 -4.03 -15.61 14.19
N TRP A 167 -5.17 -16.27 14.42
CA TRP A 167 -6.36 -15.65 15.02
C TRP A 167 -6.46 -15.79 16.55
N ALA A 168 -5.58 -16.57 17.18
CA ALA A 168 -5.53 -16.71 18.63
C ALA A 168 -4.97 -15.45 19.30
N HIS A 169 -5.26 -15.29 20.60
CA HIS A 169 -4.78 -14.16 21.40
C HIS A 169 -4.23 -14.63 22.76
N GLY A 170 -3.40 -13.81 23.39
CA GLY A 170 -2.89 -14.04 24.75
C GLY A 170 -2.22 -15.40 24.94
N ALA A 171 -2.59 -16.11 26.01
CA ALA A 171 -1.98 -17.38 26.40
C ALA A 171 -2.19 -18.50 25.38
N GLU A 172 -3.33 -18.52 24.68
CA GLU A 172 -3.62 -19.50 23.63
C GLU A 172 -2.67 -19.35 22.45
N LYS A 173 -2.47 -18.10 21.98
CA LYS A 173 -1.52 -17.81 20.89
C LYS A 173 -0.12 -18.27 21.24
N ALA A 174 0.33 -17.99 22.47
CA ALA A 174 1.64 -18.41 22.95
C ALA A 174 1.78 -19.95 22.99
N ALA A 175 0.75 -20.66 23.43
CA ALA A 175 0.74 -22.12 23.49
C ALA A 175 0.76 -22.75 22.08
N LEU A 176 -0.03 -22.22 21.14
CA LEU A 176 -0.03 -22.67 19.74
C LEU A 176 1.33 -22.40 19.09
N PHE A 177 1.90 -21.21 19.31
CA PHE A 177 3.22 -20.85 18.79
C PHE A 177 4.29 -21.85 19.23
N GLN A 178 4.39 -22.16 20.52
CA GLN A 178 5.37 -23.14 21.01
C GLN A 178 5.11 -24.54 20.46
N ARG A 179 3.85 -24.98 20.38
CA ARG A 179 3.50 -26.30 19.83
C ARG A 179 3.92 -26.46 18.37
N ILE A 180 3.74 -25.43 17.55
CA ILE A 180 4.16 -25.45 16.14
C ILE A 180 5.69 -25.45 16.04
N LEU A 181 6.37 -24.63 16.86
CA LEU A 181 7.84 -24.63 16.93
C LEU A 181 8.42 -25.96 17.36
N ASP A 182 7.79 -26.67 18.29
CA ASP A 182 8.28 -27.97 18.75
C ASP A 182 8.07 -29.07 17.70
N ARG A 183 7.02 -28.97 16.88
CA ARG A 183 6.75 -29.92 15.78
C ARG A 183 7.63 -29.70 14.55
N HIS A 184 7.86 -28.44 14.17
CA HIS A 184 8.51 -28.12 12.90
C HIS A 184 9.91 -27.48 13.05
N GLY A 185 10.22 -26.93 14.22
CA GLY A 185 11.47 -26.21 14.50
C GLY A 185 12.52 -27.06 15.20
N ALA A 186 12.84 -28.24 14.65
CA ALA A 186 13.90 -29.09 15.20
C ALA A 186 15.30 -28.51 14.95
N GLY A 187 16.15 -28.50 15.98
CA GLY A 187 17.56 -28.08 15.89
C GLY A 187 17.75 -26.66 15.33
N ALA A 188 18.61 -26.53 14.32
CA ALA A 188 18.96 -25.25 13.71
C ALA A 188 17.80 -24.59 12.91
N CYS A 189 16.70 -25.31 12.64
CA CYS A 189 15.56 -24.76 11.90
C CYS A 189 14.60 -23.94 12.76
N ARG A 190 14.70 -24.00 14.11
CA ARG A 190 13.78 -23.30 15.00
C ARG A 190 13.65 -21.80 14.72
N PRO A 191 14.75 -21.04 14.52
CA PRO A 191 14.65 -19.60 14.20
C PRO A 191 13.99 -19.33 12.83
N VAL A 192 14.18 -20.22 11.85
CA VAL A 192 13.57 -20.11 10.52
C VAL A 192 12.06 -20.29 10.61
N VAL A 193 11.62 -21.34 11.31
CA VAL A 193 10.20 -21.64 11.54
C VAL A 193 9.52 -20.51 12.31
N GLU A 194 10.17 -19.99 13.36
CA GLU A 194 9.70 -18.82 14.09
C GLU A 194 9.52 -17.60 13.18
N ARG A 195 10.53 -17.26 12.37
CA ARG A 195 10.46 -16.14 11.43
C ARG A 195 9.33 -16.32 10.43
N CYS A 196 9.13 -17.53 9.92
CA CYS A 196 8.05 -17.85 8.99
C CYS A 196 6.67 -17.67 9.64
N LEU A 197 6.45 -18.22 10.84
CA LEU A 197 5.18 -18.05 11.56
C LEU A 197 4.87 -16.59 11.83
N ARG A 198 5.86 -15.83 12.31
CA ARG A 198 5.69 -14.40 12.54
C ARG A 198 5.42 -13.62 11.25
N SER A 199 5.98 -14.05 10.11
CA SER A 199 5.70 -13.41 8.82
C SER A 199 4.25 -13.65 8.37
N ILE A 200 3.74 -14.86 8.57
CA ILE A 200 2.32 -15.19 8.33
C ILE A 200 1.44 -14.33 9.23
N ASP A 201 1.77 -14.25 10.51
CA ASP A 201 1.03 -13.44 11.49
C ASP A 201 1.00 -11.96 11.09
N ASP A 202 2.16 -11.38 10.76
CA ASP A 202 2.29 -9.98 10.34
C ASP A 202 1.43 -9.67 9.11
N VAL A 203 1.48 -10.53 8.08
CA VAL A 203 0.74 -10.33 6.82
C VAL A 203 -0.77 -10.46 7.01
N GLU A 204 -1.23 -11.47 7.76
CA GLU A 204 -2.67 -11.65 8.01
C GLU A 204 -3.23 -10.50 8.85
N HIS A 205 -2.50 -10.03 9.87
CA HIS A 205 -2.92 -8.86 10.65
C HIS A 205 -2.90 -7.58 9.82
N PHE A 206 -1.91 -7.41 8.93
CA PHE A 206 -1.88 -6.28 8.00
C PHE A 206 -3.13 -6.26 7.11
N LEU A 207 -3.48 -7.40 6.51
CA LEU A 207 -4.68 -7.51 5.69
C LEU A 207 -5.95 -7.26 6.51
N GLU A 208 -6.09 -7.87 7.68
CA GLU A 208 -7.28 -7.65 8.51
C GLU A 208 -7.43 -6.19 8.96
N ASN A 209 -6.33 -5.52 9.32
CA ASN A 209 -6.35 -4.10 9.67
C ASN A 209 -6.81 -3.22 8.49
N ASN A 210 -6.48 -3.58 7.25
CA ASN A 210 -6.94 -2.88 6.07
C ASN A 210 -8.41 -3.15 5.74
N LEU A 211 -8.87 -4.39 5.95
CA LEU A 211 -10.20 -4.87 5.57
C LEU A 211 -11.28 -4.49 6.59
N ARG A 212 -10.94 -4.50 7.89
CA ARG A 212 -11.88 -4.21 8.99
C ARG A 212 -12.64 -2.89 8.84
N PRO A 213 -12.01 -1.72 8.58
CA PRO A 213 -12.75 -0.47 8.44
C PRO A 213 -13.70 -0.45 7.25
N LEU A 214 -13.35 -1.12 6.15
CA LEU A 214 -14.21 -1.24 4.97
C LEU A 214 -15.46 -2.07 5.29
N ARG A 215 -15.29 -3.24 5.92
CA ARG A 215 -16.41 -4.09 6.36
C ARG A 215 -17.30 -3.37 7.36
N TRP A 216 -16.70 -2.63 8.29
CA TRP A 216 -17.45 -1.85 9.28
C TRP A 216 -18.29 -0.76 8.60
N LEU A 217 -17.72 0.04 7.69
CA LEU A 217 -18.46 1.05 6.94
C LEU A 217 -19.59 0.46 6.10
N ARG A 218 -19.35 -0.67 5.42
CA ARG A 218 -20.38 -1.39 4.64
C ARG A 218 -21.55 -1.81 5.52
N ARG A 219 -21.25 -2.37 6.71
CA ARG A 219 -22.27 -2.78 7.68
C ARG A 219 -23.10 -1.58 8.13
N VAL A 220 -22.45 -0.49 8.53
CA VAL A 220 -23.11 0.75 8.95
C VAL A 220 -24.01 1.31 7.85
N LEU A 221 -23.51 1.37 6.61
CA LEU A 221 -24.30 1.83 5.47
C LEU A 221 -25.57 0.98 5.26
N ASN A 222 -25.43 -0.35 5.29
CA ASN A 222 -26.53 -1.27 5.03
C ASN A 222 -27.56 -1.34 6.18
N GLU A 223 -27.10 -1.25 7.43
CA GLU A 223 -27.96 -1.39 8.61
C GLU A 223 -28.58 -0.05 9.05
N GLU A 224 -27.85 1.08 8.91
CA GLU A 224 -28.26 2.38 9.45
C GLU A 224 -28.76 3.36 8.38
N PHE A 225 -28.25 3.31 7.14
CA PHE A 225 -28.58 4.30 6.11
C PHE A 225 -29.57 3.77 5.07
N LEU A 226 -29.25 2.63 4.43
CA LEU A 226 -30.07 2.07 3.34
C LEU A 226 -31.58 1.90 3.70
N PRO A 227 -31.98 1.51 4.92
CA PRO A 227 -33.40 1.36 5.25
C PRO A 227 -34.14 2.69 5.50
N GLN A 228 -33.43 3.82 5.60
CA GLN A 228 -33.98 5.10 6.08
C GLN A 228 -34.47 6.02 4.93
N GLU A 229 -35.20 5.46 3.96
CA GLU A 229 -35.75 6.26 2.87
C GLU A 229 -36.70 7.35 3.40
N GLY A 230 -36.42 8.60 3.05
CA GLY A 230 -37.23 9.76 3.44
C GLY A 230 -36.85 10.42 4.78
N ASP A 231 -35.92 9.84 5.56
CA ASP A 231 -35.35 10.54 6.70
C ASP A 231 -34.29 11.56 6.26
N LYS A 232 -34.51 12.83 6.60
CA LYS A 232 -33.59 13.92 6.24
C LYS A 232 -32.19 13.76 6.85
N ALA A 233 -32.08 13.12 8.01
CA ALA A 233 -30.79 12.95 8.68
C ALA A 233 -29.90 11.89 7.98
N HIS A 234 -30.54 10.87 7.40
CA HIS A 234 -29.86 9.73 6.74
C HIS A 234 -29.94 9.79 5.20
N ASP A 235 -30.67 10.75 4.62
CA ASP A 235 -30.74 10.92 3.16
C ASP A 235 -29.34 11.09 2.56
N LEU A 236 -29.01 10.30 1.55
CA LEU A 236 -27.69 10.32 0.90
C LEU A 236 -27.79 10.81 -0.55
N SER A 237 -28.95 11.35 -0.94
CA SER A 237 -29.14 11.86 -2.30
C SER A 237 -28.11 12.94 -2.65
N ILE A 238 -27.65 12.91 -3.89
CA ILE A 238 -26.74 13.91 -4.47
C ILE A 238 -27.33 14.45 -5.77
N ARG A 239 -26.99 15.69 -6.08
CA ARG A 239 -27.42 16.37 -7.30
C ARG A 239 -26.22 17.01 -7.97
N ALA A 240 -26.02 16.70 -9.25
CA ALA A 240 -24.95 17.28 -10.06
C ALA A 240 -24.95 18.81 -9.97
N GLY A 241 -23.78 19.39 -9.73
CA GLY A 241 -23.57 20.83 -9.57
C GLY A 241 -23.91 21.37 -8.17
N PHE A 242 -24.52 20.58 -7.29
CA PHE A 242 -24.81 20.99 -5.92
C PHE A 242 -23.69 20.51 -4.98
N ARG A 243 -23.10 21.45 -4.21
CA ARG A 243 -22.02 21.18 -3.24
C ARG A 243 -20.83 20.39 -3.80
N GLY A 244 -20.56 20.51 -5.10
CA GLY A 244 -19.42 19.88 -5.77
C GLY A 244 -19.69 18.51 -6.40
N ALA A 245 -20.87 17.93 -6.22
CA ALA A 245 -21.21 16.63 -6.81
C ALA A 245 -21.19 16.69 -8.35
N ARG A 246 -20.61 15.66 -8.98
CA ARG A 246 -20.46 15.58 -10.45
C ARG A 246 -21.60 14.84 -11.14
N PHE A 247 -22.39 14.08 -10.39
CA PHE A 247 -23.53 13.33 -10.88
C PHE A 247 -24.69 13.37 -9.87
N SER A 248 -25.85 12.84 -10.26
CA SER A 248 -27.05 12.84 -9.44
C SER A 248 -27.49 11.41 -9.13
N HIS A 249 -27.80 11.12 -7.87
CA HIS A 249 -28.37 9.86 -7.40
C HIS A 249 -29.45 10.18 -6.35
N ASP A 250 -30.52 9.39 -6.33
CA ASP A 250 -31.39 9.31 -5.16
C ASP A 250 -30.68 8.55 -4.01
N HIS A 251 -31.29 8.54 -2.82
CA HIS A 251 -30.72 7.89 -1.64
C HIS A 251 -30.34 6.42 -1.91
N ARG A 252 -31.29 5.62 -2.42
CA ARG A 252 -31.10 4.18 -2.61
C ARG A 252 -29.98 3.88 -3.61
N ARG A 253 -29.95 4.60 -4.74
CA ARG A 253 -28.90 4.47 -5.76
C ARG A 253 -27.55 4.93 -5.24
N HIS A 254 -27.51 5.97 -4.40
CA HIS A 254 -26.26 6.43 -3.81
C HIS A 254 -25.74 5.44 -2.75
N CYS A 255 -26.61 4.88 -1.90
CA CYS A 255 -26.25 3.80 -0.99
C CYS A 255 -25.65 2.60 -1.75
N GLN A 256 -26.26 2.19 -2.87
CA GLN A 256 -25.71 1.14 -3.71
C GLN A 256 -24.32 1.51 -4.26
N TYR A 257 -24.15 2.73 -4.78
CA TYR A 257 -22.87 3.22 -5.30
C TYR A 257 -21.75 3.22 -4.24
N VAL A 258 -22.06 3.62 -3.00
CA VAL A 258 -21.12 3.60 -1.87
C VAL A 258 -20.78 2.16 -1.48
N ALA A 259 -21.78 1.29 -1.37
CA ALA A 259 -21.59 -0.12 -1.03
C ALA A 259 -20.70 -0.84 -2.05
N GLU A 260 -20.92 -0.61 -3.34
CA GLU A 260 -20.08 -1.12 -4.43
C GLU A 260 -18.63 -0.62 -4.31
N SER A 261 -18.44 0.68 -4.03
CA SER A 261 -17.10 1.27 -3.86
C SER A 261 -16.33 0.62 -2.71
N LEU A 262 -16.97 0.48 -1.55
CA LEU A 262 -16.35 -0.11 -0.36
C LEU A 262 -16.04 -1.60 -0.55
N THR A 263 -16.92 -2.32 -1.25
CA THR A 263 -16.72 -3.75 -1.59
C THR A 263 -15.56 -3.92 -2.57
N MET A 264 -15.48 -3.07 -3.60
CA MET A 264 -14.36 -3.06 -4.54
C MET A 264 -13.03 -2.76 -3.83
N TRP A 265 -13.02 -1.76 -2.95
CA TRP A 265 -11.85 -1.45 -2.13
C TRP A 265 -11.45 -2.61 -1.23
N GLU A 266 -12.42 -3.34 -0.65
CA GLU A 266 -12.14 -4.54 0.13
C GLU A 266 -11.46 -5.62 -0.72
N ASN A 267 -11.96 -5.87 -1.94
CA ASN A 267 -11.37 -6.84 -2.87
C ASN A 267 -9.96 -6.42 -3.30
N VAL A 268 -9.72 -5.12 -3.52
CA VAL A 268 -8.37 -4.62 -3.81
C VAL A 268 -7.43 -4.81 -2.63
N GLN A 269 -7.84 -4.43 -1.41
CA GLN A 269 -7.01 -4.57 -0.21
C GLN A 269 -6.70 -6.04 0.13
N ARG A 270 -7.66 -6.95 -0.09
CA ARG A 270 -7.46 -8.40 0.13
C ARG A 270 -6.33 -8.95 -0.74
N HIS A 271 -6.12 -8.34 -1.90
CA HIS A 271 -5.14 -8.77 -2.90
C HIS A 271 -4.01 -7.75 -3.11
N ILE A 272 -3.77 -6.89 -2.13
CA ILE A 272 -2.82 -5.79 -2.27
C ILE A 272 -1.39 -6.26 -2.59
N PHE A 273 -0.96 -7.39 -2.02
CA PHE A 273 0.35 -7.98 -2.32
C PHE A 273 0.46 -8.50 -3.77
N ASP A 274 -0.62 -9.05 -4.32
CA ASP A 274 -0.67 -9.41 -5.74
C ASP A 274 -0.54 -8.17 -6.61
N PHE A 275 -1.23 -7.08 -6.25
CA PHE A 275 -1.14 -5.81 -6.97
C PHE A 275 0.26 -5.22 -6.95
N TRP A 276 0.99 -5.33 -5.84
CA TRP A 276 2.41 -4.98 -5.78
C TRP A 276 3.25 -5.84 -6.74
N GLN A 277 2.99 -7.15 -6.78
CA GLN A 277 3.71 -8.06 -7.69
C GLN A 277 3.44 -7.72 -9.16
N VAL A 278 2.17 -7.63 -9.58
CA VAL A 278 1.83 -7.36 -10.98
C VAL A 278 2.26 -5.96 -11.43
N SER A 279 2.28 -4.99 -10.52
CA SER A 279 2.78 -3.64 -10.81
C SER A 279 4.27 -3.64 -11.12
N GLU A 280 5.06 -4.38 -10.33
CA GLU A 280 6.48 -4.53 -10.60
C GLU A 280 6.74 -5.40 -11.84
N ASP A 281 5.97 -6.46 -12.08
CA ASP A 281 6.08 -7.27 -13.30
C ASP A 281 5.91 -6.39 -14.55
N ASP A 282 4.84 -5.60 -14.61
CA ASP A 282 4.54 -4.72 -15.74
C ASP A 282 5.67 -3.69 -15.94
N MET A 283 6.18 -3.09 -14.86
CA MET A 283 7.20 -2.03 -14.95
C MET A 283 8.62 -2.55 -15.21
N LEU A 284 9.00 -3.63 -14.55
CA LEU A 284 10.40 -4.04 -14.37
C LEU A 284 10.76 -5.31 -15.15
N LEU A 285 9.79 -6.17 -15.48
CA LEU A 285 10.04 -7.43 -16.19
C LEU A 285 9.49 -7.36 -17.62
N ASP A 286 8.18 -7.20 -17.76
CA ASP A 286 7.50 -7.30 -19.04
C ASP A 286 7.65 -6.03 -19.89
N GLY A 287 7.79 -4.88 -19.24
CA GLY A 287 8.01 -3.60 -19.92
C GLY A 287 9.35 -3.52 -20.65
N GLY A 288 10.35 -4.33 -20.28
CA GLY A 288 11.66 -4.36 -20.94
C GLY A 288 12.35 -3.00 -21.06
N GLY A 289 12.11 -2.09 -20.11
CA GLY A 289 12.64 -0.73 -20.11
C GLY A 289 11.93 0.26 -21.04
N HIS A 290 10.80 -0.12 -21.64
CA HIS A 290 10.03 0.73 -22.54
C HIS A 290 9.00 1.57 -21.76
N TYR A 291 9.06 2.88 -21.96
CA TYR A 291 8.06 3.85 -21.51
C TYR A 291 8.16 5.12 -22.35
N SER A 292 7.10 5.93 -22.35
CA SER A 292 7.08 7.26 -22.95
C SER A 292 7.18 8.31 -21.85
N PHE A 293 8.20 9.16 -21.89
CA PHE A 293 8.29 10.27 -20.95
C PHE A 293 7.48 11.46 -21.50
N VAL A 294 6.31 11.70 -20.92
CA VAL A 294 5.30 12.61 -21.49
C VAL A 294 4.68 13.49 -20.41
N ASN A 295 4.24 14.69 -20.80
CA ASN A 295 3.43 15.54 -19.93
C ASN A 295 1.98 15.03 -19.94
N THR A 296 1.46 14.63 -18.78
CA THR A 296 0.09 14.14 -18.61
C THR A 296 -0.90 15.26 -18.31
N GLY A 297 -0.46 16.51 -18.26
CA GLY A 297 -1.23 17.63 -17.71
C GLY A 297 -1.17 17.72 -16.18
N GLN A 298 -0.67 16.69 -15.49
CA GLN A 298 -0.38 16.70 -14.05
C GLN A 298 1.14 16.80 -13.78
N GLY A 299 1.95 16.95 -14.82
CA GLY A 299 3.40 16.91 -14.77
C GLY A 299 3.97 15.95 -15.82
N TYR A 300 5.29 15.84 -15.87
CA TYR A 300 5.95 14.84 -16.71
C TYR A 300 6.03 13.51 -15.98
N HIS A 301 5.58 12.44 -16.63
CA HIS A 301 5.62 11.10 -16.10
C HIS A 301 6.22 10.11 -17.10
N ARG A 302 6.85 9.07 -16.56
CA ARG A 302 7.19 7.86 -17.32
C ARG A 302 5.91 7.05 -17.49
N MET A 303 5.25 7.20 -18.63
CA MET A 303 4.03 6.49 -18.97
C MET A 303 4.36 5.13 -19.56
N CYS A 304 3.84 4.05 -19.00
CA CYS A 304 4.09 2.69 -19.47
C CYS A 304 2.83 1.82 -19.42
N ARG A 305 2.79 0.79 -20.27
CA ARG A 305 1.68 -0.17 -20.29
C ARG A 305 1.64 -0.96 -18.98
N ALA A 306 0.45 -1.46 -18.67
CA ALA A 306 0.19 -2.16 -17.41
C ALA A 306 -0.84 -3.31 -17.58
N PRO A 307 -0.63 -4.24 -18.53
CA PRO A 307 -1.63 -5.26 -18.85
C PRO A 307 -1.96 -6.18 -17.66
N LYS A 308 -0.98 -6.57 -16.83
CA LYS A 308 -1.22 -7.46 -15.69
C LYS A 308 -1.96 -6.75 -14.56
N SER A 309 -1.53 -5.53 -14.23
CA SER A 309 -2.22 -4.71 -13.23
C SER A 309 -3.64 -4.35 -13.68
N TYR A 310 -3.86 -4.03 -14.96
CA TYR A 310 -5.19 -3.79 -15.50
C TYR A 310 -6.07 -5.03 -15.39
N ALA A 311 -5.57 -6.19 -15.83
CA ALA A 311 -6.31 -7.45 -15.75
C ALA A 311 -6.62 -7.86 -14.30
N ARG A 312 -5.74 -7.55 -13.34
CA ARG A 312 -6.01 -7.78 -11.92
C ARG A 312 -7.13 -6.88 -11.40
N MET A 313 -7.10 -5.59 -11.74
CA MET A 313 -8.15 -4.64 -11.35
C MET A 313 -9.50 -4.97 -11.99
N ALA A 314 -9.51 -5.32 -13.28
CA ALA A 314 -10.71 -5.73 -14.00
C ALA A 314 -11.39 -6.95 -13.34
N ARG A 315 -10.61 -7.91 -12.85
CA ARG A 315 -11.12 -9.04 -12.07
C ARG A 315 -11.76 -8.59 -10.77
N CYS A 316 -11.12 -7.71 -10.00
CA CYS A 316 -11.71 -7.17 -8.77
C CYS A 316 -13.04 -6.44 -9.04
N VAL A 317 -13.14 -5.66 -10.12
CA VAL A 317 -14.39 -5.00 -10.52
C VAL A 317 -15.48 -6.03 -10.86
N ALA A 318 -15.13 -7.08 -11.62
CA ALA A 318 -16.08 -8.14 -11.98
C ALA A 318 -16.56 -8.95 -10.75
N GLU A 319 -15.65 -9.29 -9.84
CA GLU A 319 -15.96 -9.95 -8.57
C GLU A 319 -16.93 -9.10 -7.72
N THR A 320 -16.67 -7.79 -7.61
CA THR A 320 -17.56 -6.87 -6.89
C THR A 320 -18.93 -6.74 -7.54
N GLU A 321 -19.00 -6.59 -8.85
CA GLU A 321 -20.29 -6.52 -9.56
C GLU A 321 -21.12 -7.80 -9.35
N GLN A 322 -20.47 -8.96 -9.41
CA GLN A 322 -21.12 -10.23 -9.15
C GLN A 322 -21.65 -10.32 -7.71
N GLU A 323 -20.86 -9.88 -6.72
CA GLU A 323 -21.27 -9.86 -5.30
C GLU A 323 -22.44 -8.89 -5.06
N MET A 324 -22.44 -7.74 -5.73
CA MET A 324 -23.45 -6.70 -5.56
C MET A 324 -24.72 -6.91 -6.40
N GLY A 325 -24.70 -7.84 -7.36
CA GLY A 325 -25.83 -8.11 -8.26
C GLY A 325 -26.07 -7.00 -9.31
N GLY A 326 -25.08 -6.15 -9.54
CA GLY A 326 -25.15 -5.01 -10.45
C GLY A 326 -24.02 -4.01 -10.24
N TRP A 327 -24.03 -2.94 -11.04
CA TRP A 327 -23.04 -1.87 -10.96
C TRP A 327 -23.66 -0.50 -11.26
N VAL A 328 -23.42 0.47 -10.38
CA VAL A 328 -23.78 1.88 -10.55
C VAL A 328 -22.50 2.68 -10.85
N GLY A 329 -22.48 3.42 -11.96
CA GLY A 329 -21.32 4.21 -12.39
C GLY A 329 -20.59 3.61 -13.58
N ILE A 330 -19.39 4.09 -13.88
CA ILE A 330 -18.64 3.70 -15.08
C ILE A 330 -17.49 2.76 -14.68
N LYS A 331 -17.25 1.70 -15.44
CA LYS A 331 -16.20 0.69 -15.16
C LYS A 331 -14.85 1.00 -15.83
N VAL A 332 -14.63 2.24 -16.23
CA VAL A 332 -13.36 2.66 -16.82
C VAL A 332 -12.29 2.60 -15.73
N ILE A 333 -11.23 1.87 -16.03
CA ILE A 333 -10.02 1.73 -15.20
C ILE A 333 -8.93 2.52 -15.93
N HIS A 334 -8.37 3.51 -15.26
CA HIS A 334 -7.23 4.26 -15.79
C HIS A 334 -5.94 3.57 -15.37
N LEU A 335 -5.12 3.18 -16.35
CA LEU A 335 -3.85 2.53 -16.10
C LEU A 335 -2.94 2.52 -17.32
N GLY A 336 -1.74 3.07 -17.15
CA GLY A 336 -0.80 3.25 -18.26
C GLY A 336 -1.24 4.32 -19.25
N ASP A 337 -2.02 5.29 -18.79
CA ASP A 337 -2.60 6.37 -19.60
C ASP A 337 -2.30 7.76 -18.98
N ARG A 338 -3.03 8.79 -19.41
CA ARG A 338 -2.81 10.15 -18.93
C ARG A 338 -3.12 10.31 -17.44
N ASP A 339 -4.13 9.61 -16.91
CA ASP A 339 -4.67 9.84 -15.57
C ASP A 339 -3.98 8.96 -14.51
N VAL A 340 -3.49 7.79 -14.94
CA VAL A 340 -2.67 6.89 -14.15
C VAL A 340 -1.50 6.40 -15.03
N PRO A 341 -0.37 7.13 -15.09
CA PRO A 341 0.65 6.91 -16.12
C PRO A 341 1.42 5.60 -16.00
N ASN A 342 1.52 5.01 -14.81
CA ASN A 342 2.23 3.76 -14.64
C ASN A 342 1.71 2.97 -13.44
N PRO A 343 2.05 1.67 -13.35
CA PRO A 343 1.65 0.83 -12.22
C PRO A 343 2.10 1.33 -10.84
N LEU A 344 3.22 2.05 -10.74
CA LEU A 344 3.67 2.60 -9.46
C LEU A 344 2.69 3.68 -8.95
N VAL A 345 2.24 4.59 -9.81
CA VAL A 345 1.20 5.58 -9.46
C VAL A 345 -0.11 4.89 -9.09
N PHE A 346 -0.47 3.81 -9.79
CA PHE A 346 -1.66 3.04 -9.48
C PHE A 346 -1.60 2.41 -8.09
N ILE A 347 -0.60 1.59 -7.79
CA ILE A 347 -0.55 0.88 -6.50
C ILE A 347 -0.47 1.85 -5.32
N ASP A 348 0.20 2.97 -5.51
CA ASP A 348 0.31 4.04 -4.52
C ASP A 348 -1.06 4.69 -4.24
N LYS A 349 -1.90 4.94 -5.26
CA LYS A 349 -3.29 5.39 -5.07
C LYS A 349 -4.07 4.40 -4.19
N TYR A 350 -4.08 3.11 -4.55
CA TYR A 350 -4.92 2.14 -3.85
C TYR A 350 -4.40 1.74 -2.47
N THR A 351 -3.10 1.90 -2.19
CA THR A 351 -2.57 1.62 -0.85
C THR A 351 -3.04 2.63 0.20
N VAL A 352 -3.49 3.81 -0.21
CA VAL A 352 -3.98 4.86 0.70
C VAL A 352 -5.37 4.55 1.29
N ILE A 353 -6.14 3.63 0.70
CA ILE A 353 -7.53 3.35 1.12
C ILE A 353 -7.68 3.16 2.64
N PRO A 354 -6.90 2.30 3.33
CA PRO A 354 -7.00 2.14 4.78
C PRO A 354 -6.77 3.44 5.54
N ARG A 355 -5.86 4.31 5.07
CA ARG A 355 -5.61 5.63 5.69
C ARG A 355 -6.81 6.55 5.59
N ILE A 356 -7.66 6.41 4.58
CA ILE A 356 -8.90 7.20 4.45
C ILE A 356 -9.95 6.68 5.43
N VAL A 357 -10.19 5.38 5.44
CA VAL A 357 -11.37 4.80 6.14
C VAL A 357 -11.13 4.47 7.61
N GLN A 358 -9.89 4.14 7.99
CA GLN A 358 -9.57 3.76 9.37
C GLN A 358 -9.74 4.92 10.36
N PRO A 359 -9.32 6.17 10.07
CA PRO A 359 -9.56 7.29 10.97
C PRO A 359 -11.03 7.56 11.23
N ILE A 360 -11.88 7.39 10.21
CA ILE A 360 -13.33 7.57 10.35
C ILE A 360 -13.91 6.55 11.33
N MET A 361 -13.60 5.26 11.13
CA MET A 361 -14.01 4.20 12.06
C MET A 361 -13.48 4.47 13.47
N HIS A 362 -12.20 4.82 13.60
CA HIS A 362 -11.58 5.09 14.90
C HIS A 362 -12.28 6.24 15.64
N THR A 363 -12.47 7.40 14.99
CA THR A 363 -13.18 8.54 15.57
C THR A 363 -14.58 8.12 16.04
N ILE A 364 -15.33 7.37 15.24
CA ILE A 364 -16.69 6.97 15.62
C ILE A 364 -16.71 6.00 16.81
N LEU A 365 -15.75 5.07 16.89
CA LEU A 365 -15.63 4.12 18.00
C LEU A 365 -15.12 4.79 19.29
N GLU A 366 -14.20 5.74 19.20
CA GLU A 366 -13.75 6.50 20.36
C GLU A 366 -14.85 7.43 20.88
N LEU A 367 -15.61 8.07 19.98
CA LEU A 367 -16.80 8.84 20.37
C LEU A 367 -17.83 7.95 21.09
N GLU A 368 -18.02 6.70 20.67
CA GLU A 368 -18.92 5.76 21.34
C GLU A 368 -18.47 5.53 22.80
N LYS A 369 -17.18 5.29 23.02
CA LYS A 369 -16.61 5.14 24.37
C LYS A 369 -16.77 6.40 25.20
N ILE A 370 -16.51 7.58 24.63
CA ILE A 370 -16.63 8.86 25.33
C ILE A 370 -18.08 9.08 25.79
N PHE A 371 -19.06 8.79 24.94
CA PHE A 371 -20.48 9.00 25.25
C PHE A 371 -21.12 7.86 26.05
N ALA A 372 -20.46 6.71 26.18
CA ALA A 372 -20.96 5.54 26.89
C ALA A 372 -21.33 5.87 28.35
N PRO A 373 -22.49 5.41 28.85
CA PRO A 373 -22.88 5.61 30.24
C PRO A 373 -21.84 5.01 31.19
N GLY A 374 -21.38 5.81 32.16
CA GLY A 374 -20.42 5.35 33.17
C GLY A 374 -18.99 5.17 32.67
N SER A 375 -18.64 5.54 31.43
CA SER A 375 -17.24 5.54 31.01
C SER A 375 -16.44 6.59 31.78
N LEU A 376 -15.24 6.21 32.21
CA LEU A 376 -14.29 7.10 32.84
C LEU A 376 -13.88 8.19 31.84
N GLU A 377 -14.00 9.45 32.24
CA GLU A 377 -13.51 10.56 31.43
C GLU A 377 -12.00 10.66 31.59
N GLU A 378 -11.26 10.21 30.58
CA GLU A 378 -9.80 10.41 30.50
C GLU A 378 -9.47 11.91 30.51
N TYR A 379 -10.27 12.71 29.80
CA TYR A 379 -10.18 14.16 29.76
C TYR A 379 -11.44 14.78 30.39
N PRO A 380 -11.36 15.32 31.62
CA PRO A 380 -12.51 15.90 32.31
C PRO A 380 -13.22 16.97 31.47
N GLY A 381 -14.54 16.83 31.30
CA GLY A 381 -15.37 17.81 30.60
C GLY A 381 -15.44 17.65 29.08
N LEU A 382 -14.63 16.77 28.48
CA LEU A 382 -14.66 16.49 27.04
C LEU A 382 -16.06 16.05 26.56
N ARG A 383 -16.69 15.15 27.30
CA ARG A 383 -18.05 14.68 27.00
C ARG A 383 -19.06 15.82 27.01
N ASN A 384 -18.95 16.75 27.97
CA ASN A 384 -19.84 17.90 28.08
C ASN A 384 -19.63 18.90 26.95
N LEU A 385 -18.38 19.14 26.54
CA LEU A 385 -18.05 19.96 25.37
C LEU A 385 -18.70 19.41 24.10
N LEU A 386 -18.52 18.11 23.84
CA LEU A 386 -19.09 17.44 22.66
C LEU A 386 -20.63 17.43 22.72
N ARG A 387 -21.24 17.21 23.89
CA ARG A 387 -22.70 17.31 24.08
C ARG A 387 -23.22 18.72 23.85
N ALA A 388 -22.52 19.75 24.34
CA ALA A 388 -22.95 21.13 24.16
C ALA A 388 -22.98 21.54 22.69
N LYS A 389 -22.03 21.07 21.89
CA LYS A 389 -21.94 21.40 20.45
C LYS A 389 -22.81 20.49 19.58
N PHE A 390 -22.80 19.19 19.84
CA PHE A 390 -23.37 18.18 18.93
C PHE A 390 -24.61 17.47 19.50
N HIS A 391 -25.05 17.83 20.70
CA HIS A 391 -26.21 17.30 21.42
C HIS A 391 -26.06 15.86 21.90
N SER A 392 -25.81 14.90 20.99
CA SER A 392 -25.72 13.48 21.32
C SER A 392 -24.71 12.74 20.44
N TYR A 393 -24.30 11.55 20.89
CA TYR A 393 -23.48 10.64 20.09
C TYR A 393 -24.16 10.32 18.76
N ALA A 394 -25.45 9.96 18.78
CA ALA A 394 -26.21 9.60 17.59
C ALA A 394 -26.24 10.75 16.56
N ALA A 395 -26.42 11.99 17.02
CA ALA A 395 -26.42 13.16 16.14
C ALA A 395 -25.04 13.41 15.51
N LEU A 396 -23.96 13.35 16.31
CA LEU A 396 -22.59 13.51 15.80
C LEU A 396 -22.18 12.39 14.84
N ARG A 397 -22.48 11.13 15.21
CA ARG A 397 -22.23 9.95 14.37
C ARG A 397 -22.92 10.08 13.02
N THR A 398 -24.22 10.39 13.02
CA THR A 398 -25.02 10.55 11.79
C THR A 398 -24.48 11.71 10.94
N MET A 399 -24.09 12.84 11.56
CA MET A 399 -23.51 13.98 10.86
C MET A 399 -22.21 13.61 10.13
N ILE A 400 -21.29 12.90 10.79
CA ILE A 400 -20.01 12.48 10.19
C ILE A 400 -20.24 11.46 9.07
N LEU A 401 -21.01 10.41 9.34
CA LEU A 401 -21.20 9.30 8.41
C LEU A 401 -22.04 9.69 7.20
N SER A 402 -23.11 10.50 7.38
CA SER A 402 -23.90 11.01 6.26
C SER A 402 -23.08 11.91 5.35
N ASP A 403 -22.22 12.77 5.91
CA ASP A 403 -21.35 13.64 5.11
C ASP A 403 -20.31 12.81 4.36
N PHE A 404 -19.67 11.82 5.00
CA PHE A 404 -18.73 10.91 4.33
C PHE A 404 -19.40 10.12 3.21
N PHE A 405 -20.47 9.38 3.48
CA PHE A 405 -21.13 8.56 2.46
C PHE A 405 -21.69 9.40 1.31
N ARG A 406 -22.15 10.63 1.58
CA ARG A 406 -22.65 11.53 0.53
C ARG A 406 -21.51 12.12 -0.30
N HIS A 407 -20.47 12.68 0.34
CA HIS A 407 -19.52 13.58 -0.31
C HIS A 407 -18.12 12.97 -0.58
N ALA A 408 -17.79 11.82 0.01
CA ALA A 408 -16.60 11.06 -0.37
C ALA A 408 -16.81 10.19 -1.62
N PHE A 409 -18.03 10.15 -2.15
CA PHE A 409 -18.43 9.32 -3.28
C PHE A 409 -19.26 10.10 -4.32
N ASP A 410 -19.11 11.43 -4.40
CA ASP A 410 -19.90 12.29 -5.29
C ASP A 410 -19.18 12.66 -6.60
N GLY A 411 -18.00 12.07 -6.83
CA GLY A 411 -17.17 12.28 -8.02
C GLY A 411 -16.37 13.58 -8.01
N SER A 412 -16.40 14.34 -6.91
CA SER A 412 -15.60 15.56 -6.75
C SER A 412 -14.08 15.28 -6.72
N GLY A 413 -13.26 16.33 -6.76
CA GLY A 413 -11.80 16.23 -6.64
C GLY A 413 -11.03 16.33 -7.96
N ASP A 414 -11.62 15.93 -9.08
CA ASP A 414 -11.06 16.12 -10.43
C ASP A 414 -12.18 15.99 -11.49
N ASP A 415 -11.83 15.74 -12.75
CA ASP A 415 -12.71 15.30 -13.84
C ASP A 415 -13.16 13.82 -13.71
N GLY A 416 -12.80 13.15 -12.61
CA GLY A 416 -12.91 11.69 -12.41
C GLY A 416 -14.32 11.09 -12.41
N GLY A 417 -15.38 11.90 -12.34
CA GLY A 417 -16.76 11.42 -12.49
C GLY A 417 -17.06 10.19 -11.61
N SER A 418 -17.66 9.16 -12.21
CA SER A 418 -18.02 7.90 -11.53
C SER A 418 -17.20 6.69 -12.02
N CYS A 419 -16.00 6.92 -12.58
CA CYS A 419 -15.09 5.84 -12.98
C CYS A 419 -14.45 5.16 -11.75
N ILE A 420 -13.70 4.07 -11.97
CA ILE A 420 -13.09 3.27 -10.89
C ILE A 420 -12.16 4.12 -10.04
N ASP A 421 -11.25 4.85 -10.68
CA ASP A 421 -10.31 5.74 -9.99
C ASP A 421 -10.99 6.99 -9.43
N GLY A 422 -12.06 7.47 -10.09
CA GLY A 422 -12.85 8.62 -9.66
C GLY A 422 -13.51 8.45 -8.30
N ARG A 423 -13.91 7.22 -7.93
CA ARG A 423 -14.41 6.88 -6.59
C ARG A 423 -13.38 7.22 -5.51
N LEU A 424 -12.11 6.88 -5.74
CA LEU A 424 -11.03 7.13 -4.80
C LEU A 424 -10.61 8.61 -4.78
N THR A 425 -10.59 9.26 -5.94
CA THR A 425 -10.34 10.71 -6.05
C THR A 425 -11.34 11.53 -5.24
N SER A 426 -12.63 11.17 -5.26
CA SER A 426 -13.66 11.84 -4.47
C SER A 426 -13.45 11.68 -2.97
N ALA A 427 -13.06 10.49 -2.51
CA ALA A 427 -12.76 10.25 -1.11
C ALA A 427 -11.50 11.00 -0.65
N TRP A 428 -10.47 11.06 -1.49
CA TRP A 428 -9.28 11.87 -1.24
C TRP A 428 -9.61 13.36 -1.13
N ASN A 429 -10.49 13.87 -2.01
CA ASN A 429 -10.97 15.25 -1.92
C ASN A 429 -11.76 15.49 -0.63
N TRP A 430 -12.58 14.54 -0.18
CA TRP A 430 -13.26 14.65 1.11
C TRP A 430 -12.27 14.80 2.27
N CYS A 431 -11.21 13.99 2.29
CA CYS A 431 -10.12 14.11 3.27
C CYS A 431 -9.49 15.51 3.27
N HIS A 432 -9.26 16.10 2.10
CA HIS A 432 -8.71 17.47 1.96
C HIS A 432 -9.64 18.56 2.49
N GLN A 433 -10.94 18.30 2.59
CA GLN A 433 -11.90 19.25 3.13
C GLN A 433 -12.24 19.00 4.60
N LEU A 434 -11.70 17.95 5.24
CA LEU A 434 -12.10 17.54 6.58
C LEU A 434 -11.93 18.67 7.61
N GLU A 435 -10.82 19.42 7.55
CA GLU A 435 -10.53 20.54 8.46
C GLU A 435 -11.59 21.66 8.41
N LYS A 436 -12.35 21.75 7.31
CA LYS A 436 -13.39 22.76 7.09
C LYS A 436 -14.78 22.26 7.52
N LYS A 437 -14.90 20.98 7.92
CA LYS A 437 -16.16 20.38 8.33
C LYS A 437 -16.52 20.81 9.76
N PRO A 438 -17.82 20.99 10.07
CA PRO A 438 -18.25 21.50 11.37
C PRO A 438 -17.95 20.56 12.56
N TYR A 439 -17.65 19.29 12.26
CA TYR A 439 -17.30 18.22 13.20
C TYR A 439 -15.80 17.90 13.26
N TYR A 440 -14.94 18.71 12.65
CA TYR A 440 -13.49 18.46 12.62
C TYR A 440 -12.86 18.36 14.02
N ASP A 441 -13.33 19.17 14.96
CA ASP A 441 -12.93 19.10 16.37
C ASP A 441 -13.21 17.73 17.00
N ALA A 442 -14.25 17.02 16.60
CA ALA A 442 -14.50 15.65 17.08
C ALA A 442 -13.41 14.67 16.61
N PHE A 443 -12.86 14.85 15.40
CA PHE A 443 -11.72 14.07 14.93
C PHE A 443 -10.48 14.39 15.79
N VAL A 444 -10.13 15.67 15.95
CA VAL A 444 -8.95 16.09 16.73
C VAL A 444 -9.03 15.60 18.18
N LEU A 445 -10.19 15.75 18.81
CA LEU A 445 -10.42 15.34 20.20
C LEU A 445 -10.46 13.82 20.40
N THR A 446 -10.50 13.04 19.32
CA THR A 446 -10.37 11.57 19.34
C THR A 446 -9.01 11.08 18.85
N GLY A 447 -8.00 11.95 18.82
CA GLY A 447 -6.61 11.58 18.51
C GLY A 447 -6.28 11.58 17.02
N PHE A 448 -7.17 12.09 16.14
CA PHE A 448 -6.84 12.27 14.73
C PHE A 448 -5.75 13.33 14.55
N SER A 449 -4.62 12.94 13.96
CA SER A 449 -3.49 13.83 13.66
C SER A 449 -3.38 14.22 12.19
N GLY A 450 -4.17 13.59 11.31
CA GLY A 450 -4.11 13.80 9.87
C GLY A 450 -4.28 12.51 9.07
N PHE A 451 -4.52 12.65 7.77
CA PHE A 451 -4.50 11.54 6.82
C PHE A 451 -3.09 11.24 6.27
N ASP A 452 -2.17 12.21 6.43
CA ASP A 452 -0.80 12.32 5.90
C ASP A 452 -0.66 12.10 4.38
#